data_AF-A0A0F9KPZ1-F1
#
_entry.id   AF-A0A0F9KPZ1-F1
#
_cell.length_a   1.000
_cell.length_b   1.000
_cell.length_c   1.000
_cell.angle_alpha   90.00
_cell.angle_beta   90.00
_cell.angle_gamma   90.00
#
_symmetry.space_group_name_H-M   'P 1'
#
loop_
_entity.id
_entity.type
_entity.pdbx_description
1 polymer ?
#
loop_
_entity_poly.entity_id
_entity_poly.type
_entity_poly.pdbx_seq_one_letter_code
_entity_poly.pdbx_strand_id
1 'polypeptide(L)'
;MVNRKFKTISLLFFLTILLGLSIFSFSVSAQVPKTSGSAPMQNIVIDGVINEAEWADRDWKIEFHLDIDDAFNPPDKDGANYMYLGEDHTNFYVGLDLISDQTGDPTGEWLGIWMNVNNRSFNTLTTWASYLDNGTESVLHDVENDRPLPFFRNQVYGLSYGYEFNSDGEINTVHGTSQGNYTHLEDLGPASFNVTSTSVVGDNLTQVDFSVDIKEWFLLFPEINADAVHEMRLLIKSRSNITIDDHDLVFWYNDGTMNSNDPQQTKSINTGTGWLQESFDYGVANLSSDYIMKFSIIGENSAPFETYFEYIEFGLNTNYTNTFGGAMLSAYSSISNYDIQWSFGTSENNMSDHRMFEIRIPKTELEHYNSSEEIGIMVAGYGTMTFPNEVFWVFGVFNNSIRHQQHANYKYYNMFGIDAPPTPQNPAVPGYLLPIVIALATISTFSLIKKQKNKLKQFKVKY
;
A
#
# COMPACT_ATOMS: atom_id res chain seq x y z
N MET A 1 31.80 58.74 -3.81
CA MET A 1 30.65 57.91 -4.24
C MET A 1 31.10 56.46 -4.37
N VAL A 2 30.89 55.63 -3.34
CA VAL A 2 31.11 54.18 -3.43
C VAL A 2 30.07 53.62 -4.42
N ASN A 3 30.58 52.94 -5.44
CA ASN A 3 29.88 52.61 -6.67
C ASN A 3 28.64 51.74 -6.39
N ARG A 4 27.42 52.30 -6.55
CA ARG A 4 26.13 51.62 -6.30
C ARG A 4 26.06 50.24 -6.96
N LYS A 5 26.69 50.08 -8.13
CA LYS A 5 26.76 48.80 -8.87
C LYS A 5 27.50 47.69 -8.12
N PHE A 6 28.46 48.02 -7.24
CA PHE A 6 29.21 47.01 -6.48
C PHE A 6 28.38 46.43 -5.33
N LYS A 7 27.54 47.25 -4.69
CA LYS A 7 26.61 46.79 -3.64
C LYS A 7 25.53 45.86 -4.22
N THR A 8 25.02 46.16 -5.41
CA THR A 8 23.97 45.34 -6.05
C THR A 8 24.49 43.95 -6.45
N ILE A 9 25.73 43.84 -6.94
CA ILE A 9 26.31 42.55 -7.35
C ILE A 9 26.66 41.69 -6.14
N SER A 10 27.21 42.28 -5.07
CA SER A 10 27.44 41.54 -3.81
C SER A 10 26.14 41.07 -3.17
N LEU A 11 25.07 41.88 -3.21
CA LEU A 11 23.77 41.51 -2.68
C LEU A 11 23.14 40.36 -3.48
N LEU A 12 23.20 40.40 -4.81
CA LEU A 12 22.68 39.32 -5.65
C LEU A 12 23.44 38.01 -5.44
N PHE A 13 24.76 38.07 -5.28
CA PHE A 13 25.60 36.89 -5.02
C PHE A 13 25.31 36.28 -3.65
N PHE A 14 25.09 37.11 -2.62
CA PHE A 14 24.68 36.63 -1.30
C PHE A 14 23.27 36.03 -1.33
N LEU A 15 22.34 36.62 -2.09
CA LEU A 15 21.00 36.07 -2.28
C LEU A 15 21.02 34.73 -3.03
N THR A 16 21.89 34.55 -4.02
CA THR A 16 22.00 33.27 -4.77
C THR A 16 22.61 32.16 -3.92
N ILE A 17 23.51 32.49 -2.99
CA ILE A 17 24.01 31.52 -2.00
C ILE A 17 22.93 31.19 -0.97
N LEU A 18 22.15 32.18 -0.52
CA LEU A 18 21.04 31.96 0.41
C LEU A 18 19.91 31.12 -0.23
N LEU A 19 19.58 31.41 -1.50
CA LEU A 19 18.63 30.62 -2.29
C LEU A 19 19.17 29.23 -2.64
N GLY A 20 20.47 29.09 -2.90
CA GLY A 20 21.10 27.78 -3.12
C GLY A 20 21.12 26.90 -1.87
N LEU A 21 21.24 27.50 -0.68
CA LEU A 21 21.14 26.81 0.60
C LEU A 21 19.69 26.44 0.97
N SER A 22 18.69 27.17 0.46
CA SER A 22 17.27 26.82 0.68
C SER A 22 16.71 25.77 -0.29
N ILE A 23 17.43 25.43 -1.37
CA ILE A 23 17.00 24.41 -2.35
C ILE A 23 17.58 23.03 -1.99
N PHE A 24 18.65 22.97 -1.20
CA PHE A 24 19.04 21.76 -0.49
C PHE A 24 18.35 21.73 0.86
N SER A 25 17.05 21.39 0.84
CA SER A 25 16.37 20.87 2.01
C SER A 25 17.04 19.53 2.36
N PHE A 26 18.12 19.59 3.13
CA PHE A 26 18.44 18.47 3.98
C PHE A 26 17.26 18.38 4.95
N SER A 27 16.35 17.44 4.70
CA SER A 27 15.54 16.86 5.76
C SER A 27 16.51 16.16 6.71
N VAL A 28 17.22 16.94 7.51
CA VAL A 28 17.76 16.44 8.76
C VAL A 28 16.51 16.18 9.56
N SER A 29 16.03 14.93 9.54
CA SER A 29 15.16 14.43 10.60
C SER A 29 15.83 14.89 11.89
N ALA A 30 15.24 15.87 12.57
CA ALA A 30 15.72 16.25 13.87
C ALA A 30 15.45 15.02 14.73
N GLN A 31 16.47 14.18 14.92
CA GLN A 31 16.39 13.08 15.87
C GLN A 31 16.00 13.71 17.20
N VAL A 32 14.75 13.47 17.60
CA VAL A 32 14.30 13.78 18.95
C VAL A 32 15.25 13.01 19.86
N PRO A 33 15.83 13.59 20.92
CA PRO A 33 16.68 12.82 21.83
C PRO A 33 15.82 11.76 22.53
N LYS A 34 16.34 10.55 22.71
CA LYS A 34 15.70 9.52 23.54
C LYS A 34 15.39 10.07 24.94
N THR A 35 14.30 9.59 25.52
CA THR A 35 13.90 9.97 26.88
C THR A 35 14.58 9.11 27.95
N SER A 36 14.94 7.87 27.59
CA SER A 36 15.54 6.83 28.45
C SER A 36 16.10 5.69 27.55
N GLY A 37 16.58 4.58 28.11
CA GLY A 37 16.97 3.38 27.33
C GLY A 37 18.45 3.32 26.96
N SER A 38 19.32 3.04 27.94
CA SER A 38 20.72 2.61 27.67
C SER A 38 20.92 1.10 27.90
N ALA A 39 19.84 0.40 28.22
CA ALA A 39 19.81 -1.02 28.50
C ALA A 39 18.52 -1.62 27.90
N PRO A 40 18.53 -2.91 27.51
CA PRO A 40 17.32 -3.63 27.12
C PRO A 40 16.28 -3.58 28.24
N MET A 41 15.01 -3.40 27.90
CA MET A 41 13.90 -3.49 28.86
C MET A 41 13.90 -4.85 29.56
N GLN A 42 13.51 -4.88 30.83
CA GLN A 42 13.47 -6.10 31.64
C GLN A 42 12.14 -6.24 32.37
N ASN A 43 11.69 -7.50 32.54
CA ASN A 43 10.51 -7.87 33.30
C ASN A 43 9.21 -7.18 32.83
N ILE A 44 9.10 -6.89 31.52
CA ILE A 44 7.87 -6.37 30.95
C ILE A 44 6.79 -7.45 30.98
N VAL A 45 5.71 -7.16 31.69
CA VAL A 45 4.48 -7.96 31.69
C VAL A 45 3.50 -7.25 30.78
N ILE A 46 2.85 -8.00 29.88
CA ILE A 46 1.80 -7.45 29.03
C ILE A 46 0.49 -7.74 29.74
N ASP A 47 -0.02 -6.77 30.50
CA ASP A 47 -1.27 -6.85 31.26
C ASP A 47 -2.23 -5.67 30.97
N GLY A 48 -1.81 -4.76 30.10
CA GLY A 48 -2.59 -3.62 29.66
C GLY A 48 -2.46 -2.42 30.59
N VAL A 49 -1.51 -2.42 31.53
CA VAL A 49 -1.26 -1.34 32.47
C VAL A 49 0.15 -0.80 32.28
N ILE A 50 0.27 0.47 31.90
CA ILE A 50 1.58 1.11 31.74
C ILE A 50 2.10 1.52 33.13
N ASN A 51 2.88 0.63 33.74
CA ASN A 51 3.55 0.87 35.02
C ASN A 51 4.89 1.60 34.82
N GLU A 52 5.10 2.70 35.55
CA GLU A 52 6.33 3.50 35.50
C GLU A 52 7.59 2.65 35.74
N ALA A 53 7.54 1.68 36.65
CA ALA A 53 8.70 0.86 36.97
C ALA A 53 9.05 -0.13 35.87
N GLU A 54 8.05 -0.69 35.18
CA GLU A 54 8.25 -1.64 34.08
C GLU A 54 8.69 -0.88 32.81
N TRP A 55 8.08 0.26 32.54
CA TRP A 55 8.39 1.11 31.40
C TRP A 55 9.52 2.12 31.66
N ALA A 56 10.25 2.01 32.78
CA ALA A 56 11.34 2.93 33.16
C ALA A 56 12.48 2.92 32.12
N ASP A 57 12.79 1.75 31.59
CA ASP A 57 13.89 1.52 30.64
C ASP A 57 13.47 1.65 29.17
N ARG A 58 12.24 2.13 28.90
CA ARG A 58 11.78 2.46 27.54
C ARG A 58 12.81 3.33 26.81
N ASP A 59 12.87 3.22 25.49
CA ASP A 59 13.71 4.09 24.67
C ASP A 59 13.05 5.45 24.44
N TRP A 60 11.74 5.45 24.27
CA TRP A 60 10.96 6.64 23.95
C TRP A 60 9.71 6.75 24.79
N LYS A 61 9.41 7.99 25.21
CA LYS A 61 8.10 8.46 25.63
C LYS A 61 7.74 9.68 24.80
N ILE A 62 6.71 9.56 23.99
CA ILE A 62 6.35 10.53 22.97
C ILE A 62 4.96 11.05 23.29
N GLU A 63 4.89 12.32 23.66
CA GLU A 63 3.61 13.02 23.83
C GLU A 63 3.00 13.35 22.47
N PHE A 64 1.69 13.15 22.34
CA PHE A 64 0.91 13.60 21.19
C PHE A 64 -0.48 14.05 21.61
N HIS A 65 -0.98 15.10 20.95
CA HIS A 65 -2.28 15.66 21.27
C HIS A 65 -3.34 15.13 20.31
N LEU A 66 -4.50 14.74 20.86
CA LEU A 66 -5.69 14.43 20.09
C LEU A 66 -6.79 15.45 20.41
N ASP A 67 -7.44 15.95 19.37
CA ASP A 67 -8.57 16.89 19.37
C ASP A 67 -9.85 16.09 19.10
N ILE A 68 -10.36 15.43 20.14
CA ILE A 68 -11.44 14.44 20.06
C ILE A 68 -12.79 15.15 19.95
N ASP A 69 -13.74 14.55 19.24
CA ASP A 69 -15.11 15.07 19.17
C ASP A 69 -15.90 14.83 20.47
N ASP A 70 -15.47 15.48 21.55
CA ASP A 70 -15.98 15.31 22.92
C ASP A 70 -17.49 15.59 23.05
N ALA A 71 -18.03 16.44 22.16
CA ALA A 71 -19.43 16.80 22.10
C ALA A 71 -20.34 15.64 21.68
N PHE A 72 -19.82 14.73 20.83
CA PHE A 72 -20.58 13.60 20.31
C PHE A 72 -20.16 12.26 20.92
N ASN A 73 -18.99 12.20 21.57
CA ASN A 73 -18.45 11.00 22.22
C ASN A 73 -18.12 11.18 23.73
N PRO A 74 -19.05 11.66 24.59
CA PRO A 74 -18.77 11.69 26.02
C PRO A 74 -18.61 10.25 26.57
N PRO A 75 -17.68 9.97 27.50
CA PRO A 75 -16.88 10.90 28.30
C PRO A 75 -15.51 11.34 27.74
N ASP A 76 -15.16 11.01 26.50
CA ASP A 76 -13.82 11.26 25.94
C ASP A 76 -13.49 12.77 25.85
N LYS A 77 -12.20 13.10 25.90
CA LYS A 77 -11.74 14.50 26.00
C LYS A 77 -10.46 14.77 25.20
N ASP A 78 -10.34 16.00 24.73
CA ASP A 78 -9.07 16.53 24.24
C ASP A 78 -7.97 16.37 25.30
N GLY A 79 -6.82 15.89 24.87
CA GLY A 79 -5.80 15.48 25.82
C GLY A 79 -4.44 15.21 25.21
N ALA A 80 -3.43 15.33 26.06
CA ALA A 80 -2.10 14.81 25.78
C ALA A 80 -2.11 13.30 26.05
N ASN A 81 -1.81 12.52 25.02
CA ASN A 81 -1.66 11.08 25.06
C ASN A 81 -0.16 10.76 24.92
N TYR A 82 0.25 9.55 25.28
CA TYR A 82 1.65 9.16 25.25
C TYR A 82 1.85 7.82 24.56
N MET A 83 2.82 7.77 23.65
CA MET A 83 3.31 6.53 23.07
C MET A 83 4.67 6.19 23.68
N TYR A 84 4.82 4.94 24.08
CA TYR A 84 6.01 4.35 24.65
C TYR A 84 6.59 3.38 23.65
N LEU A 85 7.89 3.49 23.37
CA LEU A 85 8.61 2.51 22.55
C LEU A 85 9.80 1.98 23.34
N GLY A 86 10.03 0.69 23.24
CA GLY A 86 11.25 0.10 23.77
C GLY A 86 11.51 -1.29 23.22
N GLU A 87 12.64 -1.88 23.59
CA GLU A 87 13.01 -3.21 23.15
C GLU A 87 13.73 -4.02 24.23
N ASP A 88 13.61 -5.35 24.15
CA ASP A 88 14.54 -6.27 24.78
C ASP A 88 15.35 -7.04 23.73
N HIS A 89 16.04 -8.11 24.12
CA HIS A 89 16.83 -8.91 23.17
C HIS A 89 16.01 -9.62 22.08
N THR A 90 14.71 -9.82 22.31
CA THR A 90 13.82 -10.67 21.50
C THR A 90 12.58 -9.96 21.00
N ASN A 91 12.15 -8.88 21.65
CA ASN A 91 10.87 -8.25 21.41
C ASN A 91 11.02 -6.74 21.24
N PHE A 92 10.12 -6.19 20.43
CA PHE A 92 9.82 -4.78 20.33
C PHE A 92 8.51 -4.50 21.09
N TYR A 93 8.48 -3.42 21.85
CA TYR A 93 7.37 -3.07 22.72
C TYR A 93 6.77 -1.72 22.32
N VAL A 94 5.44 -1.67 22.27
CA VAL A 94 4.67 -0.43 22.09
C VAL A 94 3.68 -0.32 23.24
N GLY A 95 3.75 0.78 23.96
CA GLY A 95 2.75 1.16 24.96
C GLY A 95 1.99 2.38 24.49
N LEU A 96 0.67 2.39 24.66
CA LEU A 96 -0.18 3.55 24.36
C LEU A 96 -0.94 3.94 25.62
N ASP A 97 -0.67 5.13 26.12
CA ASP A 97 -1.38 5.75 27.24
C ASP A 97 -2.32 6.81 26.64
N LEU A 98 -3.59 6.44 26.51
CA LEU A 98 -4.61 7.20 25.78
C LEU A 98 -5.51 7.95 26.76
N ILE A 99 -4.95 8.94 27.47
CA ILE A 99 -5.65 9.83 28.41
C ILE A 99 -6.98 10.39 27.88
N SER A 100 -7.05 10.62 26.58
CA SER A 100 -8.23 11.14 25.89
C SER A 100 -9.39 10.15 25.85
N ASP A 101 -9.13 8.84 25.90
CA ASP A 101 -10.12 7.78 25.88
C ASP A 101 -10.51 7.39 27.32
N GLN A 102 -11.71 7.80 27.71
CA GLN A 102 -12.31 7.50 29.01
C GLN A 102 -13.49 6.51 28.88
N THR A 103 -13.71 5.94 27.69
CA THR A 103 -14.90 5.15 27.42
C THR A 103 -14.61 3.66 27.48
N GLY A 104 -15.21 2.98 28.46
CA GLY A 104 -15.07 1.53 28.66
C GLY A 104 -15.74 0.61 27.65
N ASP A 105 -16.25 1.11 26.51
CA ASP A 105 -17.03 0.32 25.54
C ASP A 105 -16.16 -0.11 24.35
N PRO A 106 -15.80 -1.40 24.23
CA PRO A 106 -14.96 -1.88 23.14
C PRO A 106 -15.71 -2.09 21.81
N THR A 107 -17.01 -1.77 21.72
CA THR A 107 -17.82 -2.08 20.54
C THR A 107 -17.28 -1.40 19.28
N GLY A 108 -16.94 -2.19 18.26
CA GLY A 108 -16.36 -1.72 17.00
C GLY A 108 -14.91 -1.22 17.09
N GLU A 109 -14.29 -1.29 18.26
CA GLU A 109 -12.94 -0.75 18.48
C GLU A 109 -11.88 -1.57 17.74
N TRP A 110 -10.89 -0.86 17.20
CA TRP A 110 -9.71 -1.48 16.63
C TRP A 110 -8.47 -0.61 16.82
N LEU A 111 -7.31 -1.26 16.80
CA LEU A 111 -6.00 -0.62 16.85
C LEU A 111 -5.13 -1.06 15.68
N GLY A 112 -4.46 -0.11 15.03
CA GLY A 112 -3.53 -0.35 13.94
C GLY A 112 -2.17 0.27 14.23
N ILE A 113 -1.11 -0.53 14.07
CA ILE A 113 0.29 -0.07 14.09
C ILE A 113 0.90 -0.42 12.74
N TRP A 114 1.43 0.58 12.05
CA TRP A 114 2.19 0.40 10.82
C TRP A 114 3.65 0.75 11.07
N MET A 115 4.54 -0.13 10.60
CA MET A 115 5.97 -0.05 10.84
C MET A 115 6.72 -0.07 9.51
N ASN A 116 7.59 0.92 9.29
CA ASN A 116 8.56 0.92 8.19
C ASN A 116 9.92 0.59 8.78
N VAL A 117 10.21 -0.70 8.90
CA VAL A 117 11.37 -1.25 9.61
C VAL A 117 12.66 -1.06 8.82
N ASN A 118 12.57 -1.02 7.48
CA ASN A 118 13.71 -0.91 6.58
C ASN A 118 13.82 0.48 5.92
N ASN A 119 13.21 1.51 6.53
CA ASN A 119 13.25 2.91 6.08
C ASN A 119 12.98 3.11 4.58
N ARG A 120 12.09 2.30 4.00
CA ARG A 120 11.82 2.32 2.56
C ARG A 120 11.03 3.56 2.19
N SER A 121 11.27 4.06 0.99
CA SER A 121 10.47 5.14 0.41
C SER A 121 9.37 4.55 -0.47
N PHE A 122 8.12 4.82 -0.10
CA PHE A 122 6.93 4.46 -0.86
C PHE A 122 5.90 5.59 -0.77
N ASN A 123 5.12 5.78 -1.83
CA ASN A 123 4.14 6.86 -1.95
C ASN A 123 2.79 6.42 -2.55
N THR A 124 2.64 5.12 -2.83
CA THR A 124 1.42 4.50 -3.36
C THR A 124 1.06 3.27 -2.55
N LEU A 125 -0.22 2.92 -2.54
CA LEU A 125 -0.74 1.74 -1.84
C LEU A 125 -0.17 0.44 -2.43
N THR A 126 0.01 0.37 -3.75
CA THR A 126 0.59 -0.81 -4.43
C THR A 126 2.05 -1.03 -4.06
N THR A 127 2.86 0.03 -4.04
CA THR A 127 4.28 -0.10 -3.64
C THR A 127 4.41 -0.41 -2.16
N TRP A 128 3.59 0.19 -1.30
CA TRP A 128 3.52 -0.18 0.12
C TRP A 128 3.16 -1.65 0.29
N ALA A 129 2.09 -2.12 -0.37
CA ALA A 129 1.64 -3.50 -0.28
C ALA A 129 2.68 -4.51 -0.80
N SER A 130 3.45 -4.14 -1.83
CA SER A 130 4.55 -4.98 -2.35
C SER A 130 5.73 -5.16 -1.39
N TYR A 131 5.79 -4.39 -0.30
CA TYR A 131 6.82 -4.47 0.74
C TYR A 131 6.31 -5.04 2.07
N LEU A 132 5.02 -5.40 2.16
CA LEU A 132 4.50 -6.09 3.33
C LEU A 132 5.23 -7.42 3.54
N ASP A 133 5.43 -7.80 4.81
CA ASP A 133 6.22 -8.98 5.21
C ASP A 133 7.67 -8.92 4.68
N ASN A 134 8.19 -7.71 4.49
CA ASN A 134 9.52 -7.46 3.94
C ASN A 134 10.05 -6.08 4.36
N GLY A 135 9.95 -5.76 5.66
CA GLY A 135 10.45 -4.51 6.23
C GLY A 135 9.47 -3.35 6.12
N THR A 136 8.25 -3.62 5.66
CA THR A 136 7.05 -2.82 5.94
C THR A 136 6.08 -3.76 6.62
N GLU A 137 5.67 -3.46 7.84
CA GLU A 137 4.87 -4.36 8.65
C GLU A 137 3.62 -3.68 9.19
N SER A 138 2.60 -4.45 9.51
CA SER A 138 1.37 -3.97 10.13
C SER A 138 0.84 -4.95 11.18
N VAL A 139 0.46 -4.41 12.34
CA VAL A 139 -0.37 -5.09 13.34
C VAL A 139 -1.73 -4.40 13.34
N LEU A 140 -2.76 -5.14 12.94
CA LEU A 140 -4.14 -4.69 12.97
C LEU A 140 -4.91 -5.59 13.94
N HIS A 141 -5.50 -5.00 14.98
CA HIS A 141 -6.17 -5.74 16.05
C HIS A 141 -7.62 -5.30 16.20
N ASP A 142 -8.52 -6.27 16.24
CA ASP A 142 -9.96 -6.16 16.52
C ASP A 142 -10.14 -6.20 18.04
N VAL A 143 -10.23 -5.03 18.68
CA VAL A 143 -10.25 -4.89 20.15
C VAL A 143 -11.55 -5.46 20.72
N GLU A 144 -12.68 -5.30 20.01
CA GLU A 144 -13.97 -5.87 20.42
C GLU A 144 -13.90 -7.39 20.58
N ASN A 145 -13.21 -8.07 19.65
CA ASN A 145 -13.18 -9.52 19.57
C ASN A 145 -11.84 -10.15 20.04
N ASP A 146 -10.90 -9.34 20.53
CA ASP A 146 -9.57 -9.74 20.98
C ASP A 146 -8.85 -10.69 20.03
N ARG A 147 -8.60 -10.22 18.80
CA ARG A 147 -7.93 -11.01 17.76
C ARG A 147 -7.27 -10.12 16.70
N PRO A 148 -6.31 -10.66 15.92
CA PRO A 148 -5.88 -10.02 14.68
C PRO A 148 -7.08 -9.76 13.77
N LEU A 149 -7.14 -8.56 13.20
CA LEU A 149 -8.23 -8.17 12.31
C LEU A 149 -8.17 -9.05 11.05
N PRO A 150 -9.22 -9.81 10.73
CA PRO A 150 -9.23 -10.64 9.54
C PRO A 150 -9.33 -9.75 8.29
N PHE A 151 -8.55 -10.07 7.26
CA PHE A 151 -8.57 -9.34 5.98
C PHE A 151 -9.93 -9.43 5.29
N PHE A 152 -10.64 -10.55 5.45
CA PHE A 152 -12.01 -10.74 4.95
C PHE A 152 -13.01 -10.81 6.11
N ARG A 153 -14.20 -10.27 5.90
CA ARG A 153 -15.36 -10.51 6.77
C ARG A 153 -15.99 -11.85 6.41
N ASN A 154 -16.70 -12.44 7.37
CA ASN A 154 -17.58 -13.58 7.12
C ASN A 154 -18.88 -13.15 6.43
N GLN A 155 -18.74 -12.44 5.31
CA GLN A 155 -19.80 -11.92 4.46
C GLN A 155 -19.32 -12.00 3.03
N VAL A 156 -20.20 -12.45 2.14
CA VAL A 156 -19.92 -12.60 0.72
C VAL A 156 -20.51 -11.39 0.00
N TYR A 157 -19.75 -10.75 -0.89
CA TYR A 157 -20.24 -9.63 -1.67
C TYR A 157 -21.29 -10.08 -2.69
N GLY A 158 -22.08 -9.17 -3.24
CA GLY A 158 -22.89 -9.51 -4.41
C GLY A 158 -21.99 -9.84 -5.60
N LEU A 159 -22.51 -10.56 -6.59
CA LEU A 159 -21.80 -10.82 -7.83
C LEU A 159 -21.47 -9.48 -8.53
N SER A 160 -20.19 -9.14 -8.59
CA SER A 160 -19.67 -7.90 -9.17
C SER A 160 -19.15 -8.16 -10.56
N TYR A 161 -19.74 -7.51 -11.56
CA TYR A 161 -19.29 -7.53 -12.94
C TYR A 161 -18.29 -6.41 -13.22
N GLY A 162 -17.66 -6.42 -14.39
CA GLY A 162 -16.61 -5.48 -14.81
C GLY A 162 -15.20 -6.07 -14.80
N TYR A 163 -15.06 -7.40 -14.73
CA TYR A 163 -13.77 -8.06 -14.89
C TYR A 163 -13.63 -8.54 -16.35
N GLU A 164 -12.44 -8.35 -16.91
CA GLU A 164 -12.18 -8.39 -18.35
C GLU A 164 -10.87 -9.15 -18.64
N PHE A 165 -10.48 -9.26 -19.91
CA PHE A 165 -9.20 -9.87 -20.27
C PHE A 165 -8.03 -8.94 -19.97
N ASN A 166 -6.88 -9.50 -19.60
CA ASN A 166 -5.71 -8.71 -19.23
C ASN A 166 -4.84 -8.34 -20.43
N SER A 167 -4.81 -9.21 -21.47
CA SER A 167 -4.00 -8.98 -22.66
C SER A 167 -4.40 -9.86 -23.85
N ASP A 168 -3.89 -9.53 -25.05
CA ASP A 168 -4.02 -10.38 -26.24
C ASP A 168 -3.38 -11.77 -26.08
N GLY A 169 -2.44 -11.92 -25.14
CA GLY A 169 -1.80 -13.21 -24.86
C GLY A 169 -2.75 -14.25 -24.26
N GLU A 170 -3.90 -13.81 -23.75
CA GLU A 170 -4.93 -14.68 -23.16
C GLU A 170 -5.91 -15.23 -24.21
N ILE A 171 -5.78 -14.84 -25.47
CA ILE A 171 -6.69 -15.20 -26.56
C ILE A 171 -5.92 -15.95 -27.65
N ASN A 172 -6.34 -17.19 -27.95
CA ASN A 172 -5.71 -18.02 -28.97
C ASN A 172 -6.74 -18.54 -29.97
N THR A 173 -6.67 -18.08 -31.22
CA THR A 173 -7.54 -18.59 -32.29
C THR A 173 -6.95 -19.87 -32.88
N VAL A 174 -7.61 -21.01 -32.62
CA VAL A 174 -7.19 -22.34 -33.08
C VAL A 174 -7.74 -22.64 -34.47
N HIS A 175 -9.02 -22.32 -34.69
CA HIS A 175 -9.69 -22.46 -35.98
C HIS A 175 -10.33 -21.15 -36.41
N GLY A 176 -10.13 -20.80 -37.69
CA GLY A 176 -10.55 -19.53 -38.26
C GLY A 176 -9.48 -18.45 -38.19
N THR A 177 -9.90 -17.23 -38.44
CA THR A 177 -9.07 -16.02 -38.30
C THR A 177 -9.82 -14.99 -37.48
N SER A 178 -9.21 -14.51 -36.40
CA SER A 178 -9.77 -13.45 -35.58
C SER A 178 -9.41 -12.06 -36.11
N GLN A 179 -10.32 -11.11 -35.90
CA GLN A 179 -10.10 -9.69 -36.10
C GLN A 179 -10.48 -8.96 -34.82
N GLY A 180 -9.49 -8.36 -34.18
CA GLY A 180 -9.67 -7.62 -32.94
C GLY A 180 -8.54 -7.90 -31.95
N ASN A 181 -8.67 -7.34 -30.76
CA ASN A 181 -7.79 -7.54 -29.62
C ASN A 181 -8.66 -7.69 -28.36
N TYR A 182 -8.04 -7.95 -27.22
CA TYR A 182 -8.74 -8.15 -25.94
C TYR A 182 -9.64 -6.96 -25.57
N THR A 183 -9.21 -5.71 -25.85
CA THR A 183 -10.02 -4.51 -25.57
C THR A 183 -11.33 -4.43 -26.35
N HIS A 184 -11.49 -5.20 -27.43
CA HIS A 184 -12.78 -5.28 -28.13
C HIS A 184 -13.79 -6.20 -27.44
N LEU A 185 -13.42 -6.86 -26.33
CA LEU A 185 -14.31 -7.67 -25.52
C LEU A 185 -14.79 -6.92 -24.25
N GLU A 186 -14.31 -5.69 -24.02
CA GLU A 186 -14.38 -4.93 -22.75
C GLU A 186 -15.53 -3.91 -22.62
N ASP A 187 -16.50 -3.80 -23.55
CA ASP A 187 -17.52 -2.73 -23.41
C ASP A 187 -18.87 -3.04 -24.10
N LEU A 188 -19.94 -2.37 -23.65
CA LEU A 188 -21.28 -2.35 -24.26
C LEU A 188 -21.37 -1.39 -25.48
N GLY A 189 -20.23 -1.12 -26.12
CA GLY A 189 -20.09 -0.26 -27.29
C GLY A 189 -19.96 -1.04 -28.60
N PRO A 190 -19.84 -0.37 -29.77
CA PRO A 190 -19.62 -1.05 -31.04
C PRO A 190 -18.15 -1.48 -31.15
N ALA A 191 -17.73 -2.47 -30.37
CA ALA A 191 -16.50 -3.21 -30.56
C ALA A 191 -16.86 -4.68 -30.82
N SER A 192 -16.37 -5.21 -31.94
CA SER A 192 -16.73 -6.55 -32.41
C SER A 192 -15.44 -7.34 -32.59
N PHE A 193 -15.04 -8.07 -31.56
CA PHE A 193 -14.07 -9.13 -31.77
C PHE A 193 -14.74 -10.17 -32.67
N ASN A 194 -14.17 -10.40 -33.85
CA ASN A 194 -14.78 -11.26 -34.85
C ASN A 194 -13.93 -12.48 -35.10
N VAL A 195 -14.56 -13.60 -35.43
CA VAL A 195 -13.88 -14.82 -35.83
C VAL A 195 -14.52 -15.31 -37.13
N THR A 196 -13.74 -15.24 -38.21
CA THR A 196 -14.14 -15.82 -39.50
C THR A 196 -13.77 -17.30 -39.51
N SER A 197 -14.75 -18.15 -39.82
CA SER A 197 -14.56 -19.60 -39.91
C SER A 197 -13.54 -20.01 -40.98
N THR A 198 -12.92 -21.18 -40.79
CA THR A 198 -12.07 -21.84 -41.79
C THR A 198 -12.59 -23.23 -42.10
N SER A 199 -12.33 -23.73 -43.31
CA SER A 199 -12.79 -25.07 -43.69
C SER A 199 -11.93 -26.17 -43.05
N VAL A 200 -12.59 -27.09 -42.35
CA VAL A 200 -11.98 -28.25 -41.68
C VAL A 200 -12.83 -29.49 -41.99
N VAL A 201 -12.25 -30.47 -42.68
CA VAL A 201 -12.84 -31.80 -42.94
C VAL A 201 -14.26 -31.78 -43.56
N GLY A 202 -14.60 -30.73 -44.31
CA GLY A 202 -15.89 -30.62 -45.03
C GLY A 202 -16.86 -29.63 -44.42
N ASP A 203 -16.62 -29.17 -43.19
CA ASP A 203 -17.37 -28.13 -42.51
C ASP A 203 -16.53 -26.86 -42.36
N ASN A 204 -17.14 -25.79 -41.85
CA ASN A 204 -16.46 -24.56 -41.48
C ASN A 204 -16.49 -24.44 -39.95
N LEU A 205 -15.33 -24.18 -39.35
CA LEU A 205 -15.17 -24.11 -37.90
C LEU A 205 -14.59 -22.77 -37.47
N THR A 206 -15.07 -22.27 -36.33
CA THR A 206 -14.38 -21.29 -35.50
C THR A 206 -14.01 -21.94 -34.17
N GLN A 207 -12.82 -21.63 -33.65
CA GLN A 207 -12.45 -21.99 -32.28
C GLN A 207 -11.51 -20.93 -31.72
N VAL A 208 -11.89 -20.35 -30.59
CA VAL A 208 -11.05 -19.46 -29.81
C VAL A 208 -10.92 -20.01 -28.41
N ASP A 209 -9.69 -20.24 -27.99
CA ASP A 209 -9.34 -20.65 -26.64
C ASP A 209 -8.94 -19.41 -25.83
N PHE A 210 -9.40 -19.35 -24.59
CA PHE A 210 -9.12 -18.30 -23.64
C PHE A 210 -8.38 -18.86 -22.43
N SER A 211 -7.41 -18.11 -21.93
CA SER A 211 -6.61 -18.46 -20.75
C SER A 211 -6.35 -17.22 -19.91
N VAL A 212 -7.20 -16.98 -18.90
CA VAL A 212 -7.21 -15.73 -18.13
C VAL A 212 -6.61 -15.94 -16.75
N ASP A 213 -5.59 -15.14 -16.39
CA ASP A 213 -5.06 -15.11 -15.01
C ASP A 213 -5.90 -14.15 -14.16
N ILE A 214 -6.74 -14.72 -13.28
CA ILE A 214 -7.65 -13.91 -12.47
C ILE A 214 -6.92 -13.12 -11.39
N LYS A 215 -5.67 -13.45 -11.07
CA LYS A 215 -4.87 -12.67 -10.10
C LYS A 215 -4.61 -11.27 -10.60
N GLU A 216 -4.47 -11.09 -11.91
CA GLU A 216 -4.21 -9.78 -12.52
C GLU A 216 -5.38 -8.80 -12.35
N TRP A 217 -6.58 -9.30 -12.05
CA TRP A 217 -7.75 -8.47 -11.72
C TRP A 217 -7.64 -7.77 -10.37
N PHE A 218 -6.76 -8.24 -9.49
CA PHE A 218 -6.64 -7.74 -8.12
C PHE A 218 -5.37 -6.90 -7.96
N LEU A 219 -5.55 -5.60 -7.80
CA LEU A 219 -4.43 -4.64 -7.65
C LEU A 219 -3.60 -4.85 -6.37
N LEU A 220 -4.23 -5.33 -5.30
CA LEU A 220 -3.62 -5.54 -3.99
C LEU A 220 -3.85 -6.97 -3.56
N PHE A 221 -2.81 -7.62 -3.02
CA PHE A 221 -2.87 -9.00 -2.52
C PHE A 221 -3.54 -9.97 -3.51
N PRO A 222 -3.00 -10.09 -4.73
CA PRO A 222 -3.70 -10.79 -5.81
C PRO A 222 -4.00 -12.25 -5.49
N GLU A 223 -3.05 -12.96 -4.86
CA GLU A 223 -3.24 -14.35 -4.44
C GLU A 223 -4.33 -14.49 -3.38
N ILE A 224 -4.28 -13.65 -2.33
CA ILE A 224 -5.26 -13.67 -1.24
C ILE A 224 -6.68 -13.38 -1.75
N ASN A 225 -6.83 -12.47 -2.70
CA ASN A 225 -8.13 -12.16 -3.29
C ASN A 225 -8.61 -13.24 -4.26
N ALA A 226 -7.72 -13.83 -5.06
CA ALA A 226 -8.06 -14.95 -5.94
C ALA A 226 -8.53 -16.18 -5.14
N ASP A 227 -7.89 -16.46 -4.00
CA ASP A 227 -8.32 -17.50 -3.04
C ASP A 227 -9.70 -17.24 -2.42
N ALA A 228 -10.12 -15.99 -2.37
CA ALA A 228 -11.38 -15.57 -1.77
C ALA A 228 -12.55 -15.51 -2.75
N VAL A 229 -12.34 -15.92 -4.01
CA VAL A 229 -13.40 -16.06 -5.02
C VAL A 229 -14.19 -17.34 -4.72
N HIS A 230 -15.51 -17.21 -4.55
CA HIS A 230 -16.41 -18.34 -4.30
C HIS A 230 -17.15 -18.81 -5.54
N GLU A 231 -17.52 -17.87 -6.38
CA GLU A 231 -18.32 -18.09 -7.57
C GLU A 231 -17.88 -17.11 -8.65
N MET A 232 -17.90 -17.59 -9.88
CA MET A 232 -17.58 -16.82 -11.06
C MET A 232 -18.71 -17.01 -12.06
N ARG A 233 -18.95 -15.98 -12.87
CA ARG A 233 -19.93 -16.01 -13.93
C ARG A 233 -19.35 -15.40 -15.17
N LEU A 234 -19.50 -16.09 -16.29
CA LEU A 234 -19.17 -15.60 -17.61
C LEU A 234 -20.43 -15.05 -18.26
N LEU A 235 -20.36 -13.83 -18.76
CA LEU A 235 -21.35 -13.23 -19.64
C LEU A 235 -20.77 -13.17 -21.04
N ILE A 236 -21.54 -13.61 -22.02
CA ILE A 236 -21.16 -13.56 -23.43
C ILE A 236 -22.31 -12.92 -24.19
N LYS A 237 -21.99 -11.94 -25.03
CA LYS A 237 -22.94 -11.41 -26.00
C LYS A 237 -22.41 -11.61 -27.41
N SER A 238 -23.06 -12.50 -28.15
CA SER A 238 -22.59 -12.90 -29.47
C SER A 238 -23.71 -13.05 -30.48
N ARG A 239 -23.33 -13.08 -31.76
CA ARG A 239 -24.16 -13.47 -32.90
C ARG A 239 -23.30 -13.98 -34.04
N SER A 240 -23.92 -14.63 -35.00
CA SER A 240 -23.28 -14.99 -36.28
C SER A 240 -23.88 -14.19 -37.44
N ASN A 241 -23.15 -14.03 -38.56
CA ASN A 241 -23.70 -13.38 -39.76
C ASN A 241 -24.82 -14.21 -40.44
N ILE A 242 -24.81 -15.51 -40.22
CA ILE A 242 -25.82 -16.49 -40.63
C ILE A 242 -26.23 -17.34 -39.43
N THR A 243 -27.33 -18.09 -39.57
CA THR A 243 -27.62 -19.16 -38.60
C THR A 243 -26.64 -20.30 -38.82
N ILE A 244 -25.97 -20.73 -37.74
CA ILE A 244 -25.00 -21.83 -37.75
C ILE A 244 -25.58 -23.09 -37.11
N ASP A 245 -24.95 -24.23 -37.36
CA ASP A 245 -25.43 -25.53 -36.91
C ASP A 245 -25.22 -25.67 -35.39
N ASP A 246 -24.00 -25.41 -34.91
CA ASP A 246 -23.64 -25.46 -33.49
C ASP A 246 -22.79 -24.26 -33.06
N HIS A 247 -22.96 -23.84 -31.80
CA HIS A 247 -22.15 -22.80 -31.17
C HIS A 247 -22.07 -23.10 -29.67
N ASP A 248 -20.90 -23.46 -29.18
CA ASP A 248 -20.71 -23.99 -27.85
C ASP A 248 -19.60 -23.25 -27.10
N LEU A 249 -19.87 -23.02 -25.82
CA LEU A 249 -18.89 -22.66 -24.80
C LEU A 249 -18.44 -23.92 -24.07
N VAL A 250 -17.13 -24.16 -24.00
CA VAL A 250 -16.55 -25.34 -23.35
C VAL A 250 -15.63 -24.89 -22.22
N PHE A 251 -16.04 -25.12 -20.97
CA PHE A 251 -15.22 -24.85 -19.78
C PHE A 251 -14.20 -25.96 -19.56
N TRP A 252 -12.92 -25.61 -19.50
CA TRP A 252 -11.87 -26.59 -19.31
C TRP A 252 -11.87 -27.08 -17.86
N TYR A 253 -11.35 -28.28 -17.63
CA TYR A 253 -11.05 -28.72 -16.28
C TYR A 253 -9.77 -28.03 -15.78
N ASN A 254 -9.59 -28.04 -14.45
CA ASN A 254 -8.43 -27.43 -13.80
C ASN A 254 -7.08 -28.05 -14.19
N ASP A 255 -7.09 -29.29 -14.70
CA ASP A 255 -5.91 -29.97 -15.26
C ASP A 255 -5.59 -29.52 -16.71
N GLY A 256 -6.40 -28.63 -17.27
CA GLY A 256 -6.26 -28.10 -18.61
C GLY A 256 -6.84 -28.99 -19.72
N THR A 257 -7.59 -30.04 -19.38
CA THR A 257 -8.25 -30.88 -20.39
C THR A 257 -9.58 -30.28 -20.85
N MET A 258 -9.84 -30.42 -22.15
CA MET A 258 -11.06 -29.96 -22.81
C MET A 258 -11.66 -31.11 -23.64
N ASN A 259 -12.96 -31.35 -23.47
CA ASN A 259 -13.74 -32.28 -24.26
C ASN A 259 -15.10 -31.64 -24.60
N SER A 260 -15.25 -31.19 -25.86
CA SER A 260 -16.50 -30.57 -26.34
C SER A 260 -17.72 -31.51 -26.29
N ASN A 261 -17.51 -32.83 -26.20
CA ASN A 261 -18.59 -33.80 -26.06
C ASN A 261 -19.02 -34.04 -24.60
N ASP A 262 -18.34 -33.44 -23.63
CA ASP A 262 -18.70 -33.58 -22.21
C ASP A 262 -19.78 -32.56 -21.83
N PRO A 263 -21.02 -32.99 -21.51
CA PRO A 263 -22.09 -32.07 -21.14
C PRO A 263 -21.82 -31.30 -19.83
N GLN A 264 -20.85 -31.72 -19.01
CA GLN A 264 -20.41 -30.96 -17.85
C GLN A 264 -19.58 -29.74 -18.24
N GLN A 265 -18.76 -29.85 -19.27
CA GLN A 265 -17.92 -28.76 -19.78
C GLN A 265 -18.66 -27.87 -20.78
N THR A 266 -19.54 -28.48 -21.58
CA THR A 266 -20.17 -27.81 -22.73
C THR A 266 -21.50 -27.15 -22.38
N LYS A 267 -21.69 -25.93 -22.90
CA LYS A 267 -22.92 -25.15 -22.85
C LYS A 267 -23.16 -24.55 -24.22
N SER A 268 -24.33 -24.80 -24.80
CA SER A 268 -24.68 -24.17 -26.07
C SER A 268 -24.96 -22.69 -25.88
N ILE A 269 -24.51 -21.91 -26.86
CA ILE A 269 -24.71 -20.48 -26.97
C ILE A 269 -25.45 -20.14 -28.28
N ASN A 270 -25.73 -18.87 -28.50
CA ASN A 270 -26.54 -18.38 -29.61
C ASN A 270 -26.00 -18.78 -30.99
N THR A 271 -26.78 -19.54 -31.75
CA THR A 271 -26.49 -19.90 -33.14
C THR A 271 -27.08 -18.91 -34.16
N GLY A 272 -27.84 -17.91 -33.70
CA GLY A 272 -28.62 -17.02 -34.55
C GLY A 272 -27.89 -15.75 -35.00
N THR A 273 -28.60 -14.95 -35.81
CA THR A 273 -28.12 -13.66 -36.34
C THR A 273 -28.48 -12.44 -35.48
N GLY A 274 -29.32 -12.64 -34.47
CA GLY A 274 -29.65 -11.63 -33.47
C GLY A 274 -28.64 -11.62 -32.34
N TRP A 275 -28.40 -10.46 -31.73
CA TRP A 275 -27.60 -10.38 -30.50
C TRP A 275 -28.35 -11.03 -29.35
N LEU A 276 -27.73 -12.03 -28.74
CA LEU A 276 -28.21 -12.65 -27.50
C LEU A 276 -27.11 -12.53 -26.45
N GLN A 277 -27.53 -12.14 -25.25
CA GLN A 277 -26.69 -12.16 -24.06
C GLN A 277 -27.01 -13.42 -23.28
N GLU A 278 -25.96 -14.17 -22.96
CA GLU A 278 -26.04 -15.43 -22.24
C GLU A 278 -25.11 -15.38 -21.03
N SER A 279 -25.43 -16.16 -20.01
CA SER A 279 -24.73 -16.13 -18.74
C SER A 279 -24.56 -17.53 -18.19
N PHE A 280 -23.34 -17.81 -17.75
CA PHE A 280 -22.92 -19.14 -17.33
C PHE A 280 -22.13 -19.06 -16.04
N ASP A 281 -22.55 -19.81 -15.02
CA ASP A 281 -21.75 -19.96 -13.81
C ASP A 281 -20.52 -20.82 -14.12
N TYR A 282 -19.34 -20.29 -13.82
CA TYR A 282 -18.07 -20.99 -13.90
C TYR A 282 -17.68 -21.45 -12.49
N GLY A 283 -17.50 -22.76 -12.31
CA GLY A 283 -17.10 -23.30 -11.02
C GLY A 283 -15.67 -22.89 -10.69
N VAL A 284 -15.43 -22.28 -9.52
CA VAL A 284 -14.06 -21.98 -9.05
C VAL A 284 -13.15 -23.22 -8.99
N ALA A 285 -13.74 -24.42 -8.87
CA ALA A 285 -13.03 -25.69 -8.95
C ALA A 285 -12.39 -25.99 -10.32
N ASN A 286 -12.80 -25.27 -11.37
CA ASN A 286 -12.23 -25.37 -12.71
C ASN A 286 -11.00 -24.48 -12.90
N LEU A 287 -10.68 -23.60 -11.93
CA LEU A 287 -9.42 -22.86 -11.94
C LEU A 287 -8.24 -23.82 -11.74
N SER A 288 -7.16 -23.58 -12.47
CA SER A 288 -5.88 -24.23 -12.19
C SER A 288 -5.32 -23.81 -10.82
N SER A 289 -4.29 -24.50 -10.35
CA SER A 289 -3.58 -24.12 -9.10
C SER A 289 -2.94 -22.73 -9.15
N ASP A 290 -2.71 -22.19 -10.35
CA ASP A 290 -2.17 -20.84 -10.56
C ASP A 290 -3.28 -19.80 -10.77
N TYR A 291 -4.53 -20.15 -10.50
CA TYR A 291 -5.74 -19.34 -10.68
C TYR A 291 -6.04 -18.94 -12.13
N ILE A 292 -5.50 -19.71 -13.08
CA ILE A 292 -5.82 -19.52 -14.50
C ILE A 292 -7.16 -20.19 -14.81
N MET A 293 -8.10 -19.40 -15.35
CA MET A 293 -9.32 -19.87 -15.98
C MET A 293 -9.05 -20.24 -17.43
N LYS A 294 -9.60 -21.38 -17.90
CA LYS A 294 -9.60 -21.71 -19.33
C LYS A 294 -10.98 -22.10 -19.84
N PHE A 295 -11.29 -21.62 -21.03
CA PHE A 295 -12.50 -21.99 -21.77
C PHE A 295 -12.30 -21.79 -23.26
N SER A 296 -13.15 -22.42 -24.06
CA SER A 296 -13.16 -22.24 -25.51
C SER A 296 -14.55 -21.91 -26.01
N ILE A 297 -14.62 -21.13 -27.09
CA ILE A 297 -15.85 -20.92 -27.85
C ILE A 297 -15.67 -21.52 -29.23
N ILE A 298 -16.55 -22.45 -29.60
CA ILE A 298 -16.46 -23.27 -30.80
C ILE A 298 -17.75 -23.11 -31.61
N GLY A 299 -17.63 -22.78 -32.88
CA GLY A 299 -18.77 -22.71 -33.81
C GLY A 299 -18.56 -23.63 -35.01
N GLU A 300 -19.65 -24.20 -35.51
CA GLU A 300 -19.65 -25.10 -36.65
C GLU A 300 -20.81 -24.82 -37.60
N ASN A 301 -20.53 -24.88 -38.90
CA ASN A 301 -21.56 -24.82 -39.93
C ASN A 301 -21.07 -25.39 -41.28
N SER A 302 -22.00 -25.97 -42.03
CA SER A 302 -21.73 -26.44 -43.40
C SER A 302 -21.33 -25.33 -44.40
N ALA A 303 -21.69 -24.06 -44.14
CA ALA A 303 -21.31 -22.91 -44.95
C ALA A 303 -20.38 -21.94 -44.19
N PRO A 304 -19.49 -21.20 -44.87
CA PRO A 304 -18.64 -20.20 -44.23
C PRO A 304 -19.46 -19.15 -43.49
N PHE A 305 -19.05 -18.85 -42.27
CA PHE A 305 -19.67 -17.86 -41.38
C PHE A 305 -18.62 -17.02 -40.65
N GLU A 306 -19.11 -15.97 -40.00
CA GLU A 306 -18.35 -15.12 -39.08
C GLU A 306 -19.18 -14.97 -37.80
N THR A 307 -18.53 -15.18 -36.65
CA THR A 307 -19.09 -14.92 -35.32
C THR A 307 -18.57 -13.59 -34.81
N TYR A 308 -19.47 -12.77 -34.27
CA TYR A 308 -19.18 -11.47 -33.67
C TYR A 308 -19.43 -11.57 -32.16
N PHE A 309 -18.47 -11.12 -31.37
CA PHE A 309 -18.60 -10.92 -29.94
C PHE A 309 -18.66 -9.43 -29.66
N GLU A 310 -19.74 -8.98 -29.01
CA GLU A 310 -19.88 -7.60 -28.55
C GLU A 310 -19.10 -7.41 -27.25
N TYR A 311 -19.22 -8.37 -26.33
CA TYR A 311 -18.38 -8.43 -25.14
C TYR A 311 -18.33 -9.85 -24.57
N ILE A 312 -17.29 -10.10 -23.78
CA ILE A 312 -17.17 -11.25 -22.89
C ILE A 312 -16.70 -10.69 -21.54
N GLU A 313 -17.53 -10.80 -20.52
CA GLU A 313 -17.33 -10.16 -19.22
C GLU A 313 -17.42 -11.21 -18.10
N PHE A 314 -16.61 -11.04 -17.07
CA PHE A 314 -16.61 -11.88 -15.88
C PHE A 314 -17.25 -11.15 -14.71
N GLY A 315 -18.11 -11.87 -13.99
CA GLY A 315 -18.64 -11.47 -12.71
C GLY A 315 -18.06 -12.35 -11.61
N LEU A 316 -17.56 -11.73 -10.55
CA LEU A 316 -16.98 -12.43 -9.41
C LEU A 316 -17.82 -12.23 -8.16
N ASN A 317 -17.90 -13.30 -7.40
CA ASN A 317 -18.45 -13.30 -6.07
C ASN A 317 -17.32 -13.61 -5.08
N THR A 318 -16.89 -12.62 -4.31
CA THR A 318 -15.73 -12.70 -3.42
C THR A 318 -16.12 -12.44 -1.97
N ASN A 319 -15.28 -12.87 -1.02
CA ASN A 319 -15.42 -12.41 0.36
C ASN A 319 -15.31 -10.88 0.43
N TYR A 320 -16.13 -10.28 1.29
CA TYR A 320 -16.07 -8.86 1.57
C TYR A 320 -14.75 -8.53 2.28
N THR A 321 -13.89 -7.74 1.64
CA THR A 321 -12.69 -7.20 2.30
C THR A 321 -13.10 -6.39 3.53
N ASN A 322 -12.48 -6.68 4.65
CA ASN A 322 -12.77 -6.00 5.88
C ASN A 322 -12.34 -4.54 5.79
N THR A 323 -13.27 -3.65 6.13
CA THR A 323 -12.96 -2.24 6.30
C THR A 323 -12.87 -1.93 7.78
N PHE A 324 -11.92 -1.08 8.15
CA PHE A 324 -11.76 -0.61 9.53
C PHE A 324 -12.88 0.36 9.93
N GLY A 325 -14.11 -0.12 10.04
CA GLY A 325 -15.28 0.72 10.31
C GLY A 325 -15.50 1.82 9.25
N GLY A 326 -15.02 1.60 8.02
CA GLY A 326 -15.01 2.61 6.94
C GLY A 326 -13.76 3.51 6.89
N ALA A 327 -12.88 3.46 7.89
CA ALA A 327 -11.64 4.26 7.93
C ALA A 327 -10.57 3.79 6.91
N MET A 328 -10.58 2.49 6.56
CA MET A 328 -9.62 1.89 5.63
C MET A 328 -10.28 0.77 4.82
N LEU A 329 -10.05 0.74 3.50
CA LEU A 329 -10.73 -0.19 2.57
C LEU A 329 -10.04 -1.56 2.43
N SER A 330 -8.75 -1.67 2.80
CA SER A 330 -7.96 -2.89 2.65
C SER A 330 -7.13 -3.13 3.89
N ALA A 331 -7.81 -3.45 4.99
CA ALA A 331 -7.17 -3.64 6.29
C ALA A 331 -6.45 -4.99 6.38
N TYR A 332 -5.14 -4.97 6.12
CA TYR A 332 -4.27 -6.14 6.17
C TYR A 332 -3.25 -6.06 7.31
N SER A 333 -3.25 -7.08 8.18
CA SER A 333 -2.23 -7.31 9.20
C SER A 333 -1.18 -8.26 8.63
N SER A 334 0.05 -7.80 8.46
CA SER A 334 1.17 -8.65 8.04
C SER A 334 1.63 -9.53 9.21
N ILE A 335 1.58 -8.98 10.43
CA ILE A 335 1.93 -9.68 11.66
C ILE A 335 0.66 -10.23 12.32
N SER A 336 0.69 -11.52 12.64
CA SER A 336 -0.38 -12.22 13.38
C SER A 336 0.06 -12.77 14.74
N ASN A 337 1.38 -12.84 14.98
CA ASN A 337 1.97 -13.33 16.21
C ASN A 337 2.49 -12.15 17.05
N TYR A 338 1.68 -11.71 18.00
CA TYR A 338 1.99 -10.66 18.96
C TYR A 338 1.16 -10.85 20.21
N ASP A 339 1.58 -10.25 21.33
CA ASP A 339 0.74 -10.14 22.51
C ASP A 339 0.24 -8.71 22.62
N ILE A 340 -1.04 -8.55 22.92
CA ILE A 340 -1.65 -7.27 23.24
C ILE A 340 -2.53 -7.44 24.47
N GLN A 341 -2.51 -6.46 25.35
CA GLN A 341 -3.47 -6.32 26.44
C GLN A 341 -3.85 -4.85 26.58
N TRP A 342 -5.05 -4.60 27.08
CA TRP A 342 -5.51 -3.26 27.38
C TRP A 342 -6.35 -3.23 28.64
N SER A 343 -6.33 -2.08 29.31
CA SER A 343 -7.11 -1.88 30.52
C SER A 343 -7.59 -0.43 30.65
N PHE A 344 -8.48 -0.20 31.61
CA PHE A 344 -8.81 1.13 32.10
C PHE A 344 -8.23 1.32 33.49
N GLY A 345 -7.49 2.40 33.67
CA GLY A 345 -6.93 2.74 34.96
C GLY A 345 -6.13 4.04 34.91
N THR A 346 -5.36 4.27 35.96
CA THR A 346 -4.49 5.43 36.10
C THR A 346 -3.08 5.11 35.64
N SER A 347 -2.37 6.12 35.14
CA SER A 347 -0.96 6.05 34.75
C SER A 347 -0.16 7.15 35.46
N GLU A 348 1.16 7.15 35.29
CA GLU A 348 2.02 8.27 35.74
C GLU A 348 1.64 9.62 35.10
N ASN A 349 1.00 9.60 33.92
CA ASN A 349 0.65 10.81 33.18
C ASN A 349 -0.71 11.36 33.57
N ASN A 350 -1.63 10.50 34.04
CA ASN A 350 -2.95 10.92 34.47
C ASN A 350 -3.53 9.99 35.55
N MET A 351 -4.01 10.62 36.63
CA MET A 351 -4.65 9.96 37.76
C MET A 351 -6.14 9.67 37.56
N SER A 352 -6.70 10.00 36.40
CA SER A 352 -8.06 9.65 36.01
C SER A 352 -8.03 8.31 35.27
N ASP A 353 -9.08 7.49 35.39
CA ASP A 353 -9.20 6.27 34.59
C ASP A 353 -9.25 6.62 33.10
N HIS A 354 -8.41 5.97 32.31
CA HIS A 354 -8.33 6.09 30.85
C HIS A 354 -7.79 4.78 30.26
N ARG A 355 -7.90 4.65 28.93
CA ARG A 355 -7.44 3.48 28.20
C ARG A 355 -5.91 3.42 28.11
N MET A 356 -5.36 2.24 28.38
CA MET A 356 -3.97 1.91 28.11
C MET A 356 -3.87 0.63 27.27
N PHE A 357 -2.91 0.58 26.36
CA PHE A 357 -2.52 -0.62 25.60
C PHE A 357 -1.05 -0.96 25.84
N GLU A 358 -0.76 -2.24 25.96
CA GLU A 358 0.61 -2.78 25.93
C GLU A 358 0.71 -3.85 24.86
N ILE A 359 1.74 -3.76 24.03
CA ILE A 359 1.89 -4.60 22.85
C ILE A 359 3.33 -5.10 22.81
N ARG A 360 3.49 -6.41 22.67
CA ARG A 360 4.76 -7.10 22.47
C ARG A 360 4.78 -7.77 21.11
N ILE A 361 5.73 -7.37 20.28
CA ILE A 361 5.95 -7.92 18.95
C ILE A 361 7.30 -8.65 18.95
N PRO A 362 7.34 -9.96 18.70
CA PRO A 362 8.61 -10.66 18.53
C PRO A 362 9.40 -10.03 17.37
N LYS A 363 10.69 -9.74 17.58
CA LYS A 363 11.55 -9.16 16.54
C LYS A 363 11.70 -10.07 15.31
N THR A 364 11.40 -11.36 15.45
CA THR A 364 11.36 -12.32 14.34
C THR A 364 10.21 -12.09 13.37
N GLU A 365 9.17 -11.35 13.77
CA GLU A 365 8.06 -10.92 12.90
C GLU A 365 8.38 -9.59 12.19
N LEU A 366 9.51 -8.95 12.51
CA LEU A 366 9.94 -7.68 11.94
C LEU A 366 11.05 -7.93 10.93
N GLU A 367 10.68 -8.15 9.67
CA GLU A 367 11.65 -8.45 8.61
C GLU A 367 12.64 -7.28 8.42
N HIS A 368 13.93 -7.62 8.30
CA HIS A 368 15.06 -6.67 8.26
C HIS A 368 15.22 -5.79 9.50
N TYR A 369 14.64 -6.16 10.64
CA TYR A 369 14.79 -5.40 11.88
C TYR A 369 16.25 -5.22 12.27
N ASN A 370 16.61 -3.96 12.50
CA ASN A 370 17.91 -3.57 13.01
C ASN A 370 17.70 -2.46 14.04
N SER A 371 18.03 -2.73 15.31
CA SER A 371 17.93 -1.70 16.37
C SER A 371 18.85 -0.51 16.14
N SER A 372 19.82 -0.66 15.24
CA SER A 372 20.71 0.39 14.78
C SER A 372 20.15 1.25 13.64
N GLU A 373 18.94 0.99 13.20
CA GLU A 373 18.28 1.79 12.19
C GLU A 373 17.03 2.44 12.78
N GLU A 374 16.58 3.50 12.11
CA GLU A 374 15.30 4.09 12.47
C GLU A 374 14.16 3.17 12.03
N ILE A 375 13.08 3.17 12.78
CA ILE A 375 11.84 2.50 12.41
C ILE A 375 10.79 3.59 12.28
N GLY A 376 10.15 3.66 11.12
CA GLY A 376 8.99 4.50 10.93
C GLY A 376 7.80 3.91 11.67
N ILE A 377 7.14 4.67 12.53
CA ILE A 377 5.93 4.27 13.25
C ILE A 377 4.78 5.19 12.86
N MET A 378 3.62 4.58 12.61
CA MET A 378 2.33 5.24 12.57
C MET A 378 1.35 4.40 13.37
N VAL A 379 0.49 5.04 14.15
CA VAL A 379 -0.53 4.35 14.96
C VAL A 379 -1.87 5.00 14.69
N ALA A 380 -2.93 4.22 14.61
CA ALA A 380 -4.28 4.73 14.50
C ALA A 380 -5.24 3.78 15.22
N GLY A 381 -6.41 4.28 15.54
CA GLY A 381 -7.47 3.48 16.11
C GLY A 381 -8.83 4.07 15.78
N TYR A 382 -9.85 3.29 16.06
CA TYR A 382 -11.25 3.64 15.92
C TYR A 382 -11.98 3.19 17.17
N GLY A 383 -13.07 3.89 17.48
CA GLY A 383 -13.86 3.61 18.67
C GLY A 383 -14.55 4.86 19.13
N THR A 384 -14.58 5.03 20.44
CA THR A 384 -15.12 6.20 21.15
C THR A 384 -14.22 7.42 20.98
N MET A 385 -12.92 7.20 20.80
CA MET A 385 -11.94 8.25 20.54
C MET A 385 -11.85 8.56 19.04
N THR A 386 -12.54 9.58 18.53
CA THR A 386 -12.48 9.96 17.10
C THR A 386 -12.33 11.48 16.93
N PHE A 387 -11.68 11.91 15.84
CA PHE A 387 -11.64 13.34 15.50
C PHE A 387 -13.01 13.84 15.02
N PRO A 388 -13.32 15.14 15.13
CA PRO A 388 -14.55 15.72 14.61
C PRO A 388 -14.79 15.41 13.13
N ASN A 389 -15.97 14.86 12.83
CA ASN A 389 -16.38 14.39 11.49
C ASN A 389 -15.57 13.22 10.92
N GLU A 390 -14.70 12.61 11.71
CA GLU A 390 -14.01 11.38 11.36
C GLU A 390 -14.48 10.27 12.30
N VAL A 391 -14.14 9.03 11.93
CA VAL A 391 -14.46 7.86 12.73
C VAL A 391 -13.22 7.22 13.36
N PHE A 392 -12.06 7.87 13.28
CA PHE A 392 -10.80 7.33 13.75
C PHE A 392 -9.90 8.46 14.29
N TRP A 393 -8.84 8.07 14.98
CA TRP A 393 -7.72 8.93 15.36
C TRP A 393 -6.43 8.39 14.73
N VAL A 394 -5.43 9.25 14.57
CA VAL A 394 -4.12 8.82 14.03
C VAL A 394 -2.98 9.61 14.65
N PHE A 395 -1.97 8.87 15.08
CA PHE A 395 -0.63 9.34 15.35
C PHE A 395 0.25 9.14 14.11
N GLY A 396 0.61 10.25 13.48
CA GLY A 396 1.48 10.32 12.30
C GLY A 396 2.01 11.73 12.10
N VAL A 397 2.81 11.96 11.06
CA VAL A 397 3.23 13.33 10.67
C VAL A 397 2.01 14.16 10.26
N PHE A 398 1.09 13.55 9.51
CA PHE A 398 -0.24 14.06 9.22
C PHE A 398 -1.25 13.25 10.03
N ASN A 399 -1.95 13.91 10.93
CA ASN A 399 -2.85 13.31 11.90
C ASN A 399 -4.33 13.47 11.53
N ASN A 400 -4.67 13.66 10.25
CA ASN A 400 -6.06 13.82 9.79
C ASN A 400 -6.52 12.72 8.82
N SER A 401 -5.68 11.73 8.56
CA SER A 401 -6.01 10.57 7.72
C SER A 401 -4.98 9.47 7.91
N ILE A 402 -5.40 8.21 7.77
CA ILE A 402 -4.53 7.04 7.86
C ILE A 402 -3.81 6.87 6.51
N ARG A 403 -2.67 7.56 6.34
CA ARG A 403 -1.86 7.52 5.11
C ARG A 403 -0.66 6.58 5.23
N HIS A 404 -0.89 5.33 5.65
CA HIS A 404 0.16 4.31 5.82
C HIS A 404 0.92 4.02 4.50
N GLN A 405 0.33 4.30 3.35
CA GLN A 405 0.95 4.15 2.04
C GLN A 405 1.92 5.28 1.66
N GLN A 406 2.17 6.24 2.57
CA GLN A 406 3.10 7.34 2.34
C GLN A 406 4.19 7.33 3.41
N HIS A 407 5.42 7.00 3.04
CA HIS A 407 6.54 6.91 3.99
C HIS A 407 6.79 8.22 4.76
N ALA A 408 6.45 9.36 4.17
CA ALA A 408 6.54 10.68 4.79
C ALA A 408 5.52 10.91 5.92
N ASN A 409 4.52 10.03 6.07
CA ASN A 409 3.55 10.11 7.16
C ASN A 409 4.03 9.41 8.44
N TYR A 410 5.06 8.58 8.36
CA TYR A 410 5.62 7.86 9.51
C TYR A 410 6.52 8.79 10.31
N LYS A 411 6.53 8.60 11.63
CA LYS A 411 7.50 9.22 12.52
C LYS A 411 8.61 8.21 12.80
N TYR A 412 9.87 8.61 12.60
CA TYR A 412 11.01 7.70 12.63
C TYR A 412 11.74 7.78 13.96
N TYR A 413 11.99 6.62 14.56
CA TYR A 413 12.61 6.47 15.88
C TYR A 413 13.72 5.45 15.81
N ASN A 414 14.89 5.77 16.36
CA ASN A 414 15.97 4.79 16.50
C ASN A 414 15.83 4.03 17.82
N MET A 415 16.16 2.74 17.82
CA MET A 415 16.07 1.91 19.03
C MET A 415 17.41 1.76 19.75
N PHE A 416 18.51 2.34 19.25
CA PHE A 416 19.85 2.28 19.85
C PHE A 416 19.92 2.57 21.36
N GLY A 417 19.92 1.54 22.20
CA GLY A 417 20.28 1.67 23.61
C GLY A 417 21.78 1.78 23.87
N ILE A 418 22.60 2.12 22.86
CA ILE A 418 24.06 2.01 22.90
C ILE A 418 24.69 3.30 22.37
N ASP A 419 25.04 4.20 23.28
CA ASP A 419 26.30 4.93 23.09
C ASP A 419 27.40 3.86 23.18
N ALA A 420 27.92 3.41 22.04
CA ALA A 420 29.27 2.91 22.06
C ALA A 420 30.11 4.07 22.62
N PRO A 421 30.99 3.85 23.64
CA PRO A 421 31.83 4.94 24.15
C PRO A 421 32.45 5.62 22.94
N PRO A 422 32.54 6.96 22.88
CA PRO A 422 32.91 7.65 21.66
C PRO A 422 34.24 7.08 21.17
N THR A 423 34.17 6.10 20.28
CA THR A 423 35.27 5.77 19.41
C THR A 423 35.54 7.10 18.76
N PRO A 424 36.76 7.64 18.82
CA PRO A 424 37.04 8.92 18.21
C PRO A 424 36.72 8.81 16.72
N GLN A 425 35.48 9.16 16.35
CA GLN A 425 35.06 9.31 14.98
C GLN A 425 35.65 10.63 14.55
N ASN A 426 36.82 10.53 13.93
CA ASN A 426 37.00 11.10 12.60
C ASN A 426 38.25 10.48 11.95
N PRO A 427 38.20 10.29 10.63
CA PRO A 427 38.24 11.43 9.72
C PRO A 427 36.85 11.69 9.10
N ALA A 428 36.29 12.85 9.34
CA ALA A 428 36.49 14.05 8.55
C ALA A 428 35.98 13.89 7.12
N VAL A 429 34.93 14.65 6.77
CA VAL A 429 34.99 15.37 5.49
C VAL A 429 36.35 16.05 5.49
N PRO A 430 37.24 15.78 4.52
CA PRO A 430 38.60 16.28 4.57
C PRO A 430 38.58 17.77 4.90
N GLY A 431 39.17 18.16 6.03
CA GLY A 431 39.27 19.54 6.45
C GLY A 431 40.05 20.42 5.47
N TYR A 432 40.45 19.88 4.32
CA TYR A 432 40.98 20.57 3.15
C TYR A 432 39.87 20.97 2.17
N LEU A 433 38.69 20.34 2.12
CA LEU A 433 37.61 20.75 1.21
C LEU A 433 37.04 22.13 1.59
N LEU A 434 36.94 22.46 2.87
CA LEU A 434 36.49 23.79 3.29
C LEU A 434 37.54 24.88 2.98
N PRO A 435 38.85 24.70 3.27
CA PRO A 435 39.92 25.56 2.78
C PRO A 435 40.08 25.55 1.26
N ILE A 436 39.79 24.46 0.53
CA ILE A 436 39.87 24.40 -0.93
C ILE A 436 38.69 25.15 -1.55
N VAL A 437 37.48 25.04 -0.99
CA VAL A 437 36.32 25.84 -1.42
C VAL A 437 36.53 27.32 -1.07
N ILE A 438 37.07 27.63 0.11
CA ILE A 438 37.46 29.00 0.50
C ILE A 438 38.65 29.49 -0.34
N ALA A 439 39.63 28.65 -0.69
CA ALA A 439 40.77 28.98 -1.54
C ALA A 439 40.33 29.19 -3.00
N LEU A 440 39.43 28.36 -3.54
CA LEU A 440 38.87 28.53 -4.87
C LEU A 440 37.95 29.75 -4.93
N ALA A 441 37.18 30.04 -3.87
CA ALA A 441 36.40 31.27 -3.73
C ALA A 441 37.28 32.52 -3.61
N THR A 442 38.42 32.46 -2.91
CA THR A 442 39.38 33.58 -2.77
C THR A 442 40.26 33.76 -3.99
N ILE A 443 40.68 32.69 -4.69
CA ILE A 443 41.43 32.75 -5.96
C ILE A 443 40.55 33.29 -7.09
N SER A 444 39.27 32.91 -7.13
CA SER A 444 38.32 33.44 -8.11
C SER A 444 37.98 34.91 -7.86
N THR A 445 37.80 35.34 -6.60
CA THR A 445 37.63 36.77 -6.25
C THR A 445 38.91 37.59 -6.49
N PHE A 446 40.11 37.09 -6.15
CA PHE A 446 41.37 37.78 -6.46
C PHE A 446 41.63 37.89 -7.96
N SER A 447 41.30 36.86 -8.74
CA SER A 447 41.43 36.88 -10.20
C SER A 447 40.46 37.86 -10.85
N LEU A 448 39.22 37.97 -10.36
CA LEU A 448 38.24 38.98 -10.80
C LEU A 448 38.68 40.40 -10.43
N ILE A 449 39.22 40.62 -9.22
CA ILE A 449 39.73 41.93 -8.76
C ILE A 449 40.98 42.34 -9.55
N LYS A 450 41.90 41.40 -9.85
CA LYS A 450 43.11 41.66 -10.65
C LYS A 450 42.78 41.94 -12.11
N LYS A 451 41.82 41.22 -12.70
CA LYS A 451 41.33 41.44 -14.08
C LYS A 451 40.61 42.80 -14.21
N GLN A 452 39.88 43.26 -13.18
CA GLN A 452 39.31 44.62 -13.14
C GLN A 452 40.36 45.72 -12.90
N LYS A 453 41.35 45.53 -12.00
CA LYS A 453 42.44 46.49 -11.81
C LYS A 453 43.31 46.66 -13.07
N ASN A 454 43.55 45.58 -13.82
CA ASN A 454 44.28 45.66 -15.09
C ASN A 454 43.47 46.31 -16.21
N LYS A 455 42.14 46.12 -16.27
CA LYS A 455 41.27 46.92 -17.15
C LYS A 455 41.30 48.41 -16.78
N LEU A 456 41.29 48.75 -15.49
CA LEU A 456 41.41 50.14 -15.01
C LEU A 456 42.80 50.77 -15.25
N LYS A 457 43.88 49.97 -15.29
CA LYS A 457 45.22 50.44 -15.68
C LYS A 457 45.39 50.59 -17.20
N GLN A 458 44.75 49.75 -18.01
CA GLN A 458 44.72 49.92 -19.47
C GLN A 458 43.97 51.19 -19.90
N PHE A 459 42.98 51.64 -19.11
CA PHE A 459 42.33 52.94 -19.28
C PHE A 459 43.19 54.16 -18.85
N LYS A 460 44.36 53.94 -18.23
CA LYS A 460 45.31 55.02 -17.86
C LYS A 460 46.52 55.12 -18.79
N VAL A 461 46.63 54.25 -19.81
CA VAL A 461 47.70 54.31 -20.82
C VAL A 461 47.09 54.24 -22.22
N LYS A 462 46.31 55.26 -22.55
CA LYS A 462 46.04 55.79 -23.89
C LYS A 462 45.21 57.06 -23.65
N TYR A 463 45.86 58.20 -23.85
CA TYR A 463 45.36 59.58 -23.98
C TYR A 463 43.98 59.91 -23.42
#